data_AF-A0A9Q5GHV6-F1
#
_entry.id   AF-A0A9Q5GHV6-F1
#
_cell.length_a   1.000
_cell.length_b   1.000
_cell.length_c   1.000
_cell.angle_alpha   90.00
_cell.angle_beta   90.00
_cell.angle_gamma   90.00
#
_symmetry.space_group_name_H-M   'P 1'
#
loop_
_entity.id
_entity.type
_entity.pdbx_description
1 polymer ?
#
loop_
_entity_poly.entity_id
_entity_poly.type
_entity_poly.pdbx_seq_one_letter_code
_entity_poly.pdbx_strand_id
1 'polypeptide(L)'
;MQNLPLIVSATSNHCEVLAPGSVYQPLLLDQQGSGVVSGPGALNREEEKFVRDLITFLYPKKDYPKAASTPLVWGKQKVWLKRNIEKDARSFRLRVDSSDWYYPDFVIWIVDEENRTQTFGFADPKGLALGAHAGWGEYKVVSTQIVPHFLSEEIGPVTIDGQPWTFRIRGVLISTSSFEGLCEQRKFLVRDSDDVTHPPTKEQFAQARILFQEQRAEDYIPDVLRLLTEDGELDEVLKLGARFFGKSAPAKCTSELEADLALRHRKARTASDFTASIVEDYLLPGSDGRIGARARQKRKDQVYRLLDSDDAQARSLWDQWTEKSAPSRFLLQNFPSV
;
A
#
# COMPACT_ATOMS: atom_id res chain seq x y z
N MET A 1 20.57 -10.25 33.76
CA MET A 1 21.52 -9.11 33.74
C MET A 1 22.41 -9.25 32.52
N GLN A 2 22.83 -8.11 31.96
CA GLN A 2 23.91 -7.95 30.96
C GLN A 2 23.58 -8.42 29.53
N ASN A 3 23.71 -7.64 28.46
CA ASN A 3 24.14 -6.25 28.25
C ASN A 3 23.39 -5.74 27.00
N LEU A 4 22.83 -4.53 27.08
CA LEU A 4 22.19 -3.84 25.95
C LEU A 4 23.30 -3.27 25.05
N PRO A 5 23.32 -3.54 23.74
CA PRO A 5 24.31 -2.92 22.86
C PRO A 5 23.97 -1.46 22.57
N LEU A 6 25.03 -0.65 22.59
CA LEU A 6 25.08 0.80 22.44
C LEU A 6 25.28 1.16 20.96
N ILE A 7 24.40 1.97 20.37
CA ILE A 7 24.60 2.54 19.02
C ILE A 7 25.23 3.91 19.19
N VAL A 8 26.44 4.11 18.65
CA VAL A 8 27.20 5.36 18.74
C VAL A 8 27.33 5.99 17.35
N SER A 9 27.05 7.29 17.26
CA SER A 9 27.33 8.09 16.06
C SER A 9 28.84 8.16 15.80
N ALA A 10 29.27 8.00 14.54
CA ALA A 10 30.65 8.18 14.12
C ALA A 10 31.12 9.65 14.18
N THR A 11 30.23 10.59 14.46
CA THR A 11 30.53 12.02 14.64
C THR A 11 29.79 12.56 15.85
N SER A 12 30.54 13.18 16.75
CA SER A 12 30.15 13.67 18.08
C SER A 12 28.83 14.46 18.13
N ASN A 13 28.09 14.27 19.25
CA ASN A 13 26.86 14.94 19.70
C ASN A 13 25.48 14.24 19.47
N HIS A 14 25.41 13.02 20.02
CA HIS A 14 24.33 12.42 20.83
C HIS A 14 22.85 12.52 20.39
N CYS A 15 22.38 11.52 19.63
CA CYS A 15 21.02 10.96 19.73
C CYS A 15 21.11 9.45 19.98
N GLU A 16 20.77 9.01 21.19
CA GLU A 16 20.67 7.61 21.59
C GLU A 16 19.26 7.12 21.24
N VAL A 17 19.07 5.99 20.57
CA VAL A 17 17.73 5.44 20.26
C VAL A 17 17.66 3.93 20.53
N LEU A 18 16.74 3.48 21.40
CA LEU A 18 16.36 2.08 21.63
C LEU A 18 14.98 1.85 21.02
N ALA A 19 14.79 0.70 20.39
CA ALA A 19 13.50 0.29 19.81
C ALA A 19 12.79 -0.71 20.75
N PRO A 20 11.90 -0.24 21.63
CA PRO A 20 11.05 -1.09 22.47
C PRO A 20 9.87 -1.66 21.66
N GLY A 21 9.41 -2.87 22.02
CA GLY A 21 8.25 -3.51 21.39
C GLY A 21 8.52 -4.74 20.52
N SER A 22 9.72 -5.33 20.53
CA SER A 22 10.04 -6.50 19.69
C SER A 22 10.01 -7.83 20.48
N VAL A 23 9.33 -8.85 19.94
CA VAL A 23 9.48 -10.26 20.38
C VAL A 23 10.75 -10.89 19.79
N TYR A 24 11.53 -10.16 18.98
CA TYR A 24 12.84 -10.63 18.51
C TYR A 24 13.81 -9.45 18.37
N GLN A 25 14.89 -9.53 19.13
CA GLN A 25 16.04 -8.63 19.13
C GLN A 25 16.80 -8.75 17.79
N PRO A 26 16.90 -7.69 16.97
CA PRO A 26 17.92 -7.63 15.93
C PRO A 26 19.28 -7.44 16.61
N LEU A 27 20.25 -8.30 16.30
CA LEU A 27 21.66 -8.05 16.64
C LEU A 27 22.12 -6.85 15.81
N LEU A 28 22.27 -5.70 16.47
CA LEU A 28 22.96 -4.55 15.92
C LEU A 28 24.41 -4.63 16.40
N LEU A 29 25.33 -4.60 15.42
CA LEU A 29 26.80 -4.67 15.48
C LEU A 29 27.41 -6.06 15.19
N ASP A 30 28.32 -6.07 14.22
CA ASP A 30 29.35 -7.10 14.06
C ASP A 30 30.16 -7.15 15.35
N GLN A 31 29.98 -8.23 16.12
CA GLN A 31 30.88 -8.51 17.23
C GLN A 31 32.18 -9.00 16.62
N GLN A 32 33.13 -8.08 16.41
CA GLN A 32 34.51 -8.48 16.18
C GLN A 32 34.92 -9.48 17.27
N GLY A 33 35.09 -10.75 16.87
CA GLY A 33 35.84 -11.72 17.66
C GLY A 33 35.13 -12.99 18.16
N SER A 34 34.01 -13.46 17.59
CA SER A 34 33.48 -14.77 18.02
C SER A 34 32.93 -15.70 16.94
N GLY A 35 33.43 -15.61 15.70
CA GLY A 35 33.55 -16.76 14.77
C GLY A 35 32.29 -17.51 14.29
N VAL A 36 31.12 -17.38 14.90
CA VAL A 36 29.84 -17.95 14.46
C VAL A 36 28.70 -17.10 15.04
N VAL A 37 28.03 -16.33 14.19
CA VAL A 37 26.81 -15.58 14.56
C VAL A 37 25.62 -16.26 13.90
N SER A 38 24.87 -17.06 14.64
CA SER A 38 23.54 -17.52 14.21
C SER A 38 22.47 -16.59 14.81
N GLY A 39 22.13 -15.54 14.08
CA GLY A 39 21.04 -14.61 14.36
C GLY A 39 20.71 -13.80 13.10
N PRO A 40 19.60 -13.04 13.04
CA PRO A 40 19.39 -12.14 11.92
C PRO A 40 20.60 -11.23 11.75
N GLY A 41 21.08 -11.09 10.51
CA GLY A 41 22.19 -10.18 10.18
C GLY A 41 21.89 -8.73 10.57
N ALA A 42 22.87 -7.84 10.50
CA ALA A 42 22.69 -6.42 10.83
C ALA A 42 21.58 -5.77 9.99
N LEU A 43 21.01 -4.66 10.50
CA LEU A 43 20.21 -3.77 9.64
C LEU A 43 21.12 -3.15 8.59
N ASN A 44 20.62 -2.98 7.37
CA ASN A 44 21.32 -2.15 6.39
C ASN A 44 21.06 -0.65 6.68
N ARG A 45 21.73 0.22 5.93
CA ARG A 45 21.69 1.67 6.14
C ARG A 45 20.27 2.24 6.06
N GLU A 46 19.47 1.74 5.12
CA GLU A 46 18.13 2.21 4.81
C GLU A 46 17.12 1.77 5.88
N GLU A 47 17.22 0.51 6.33
CA GLU A 47 16.48 -0.03 7.47
C GLU A 47 16.82 0.72 8.77
N GLU A 48 18.12 0.91 9.05
CA GLU A 48 18.57 1.63 10.25
C GLU A 48 18.03 3.06 10.27
N LYS A 49 18.10 3.76 9.13
CA LYS A 49 17.56 5.10 8.98
C LYS A 49 16.06 5.14 9.27
N PHE A 50 15.29 4.20 8.71
CA PHE A 50 13.85 4.13 8.97
C PHE A 50 13.52 3.95 10.46
N VAL A 51 14.18 2.99 11.13
CA VAL A 51 13.96 2.73 12.56
C VAL A 51 14.34 3.94 13.41
N ARG A 52 15.50 4.56 13.14
CA ARG A 52 15.96 5.75 13.85
C ARG A 52 15.00 6.92 13.68
N ASP A 53 14.55 7.17 12.46
CA ASP A 53 13.66 8.29 12.16
C ASP A 53 12.28 8.07 12.79
N LEU A 54 11.74 6.85 12.75
CA LEU A 54 10.48 6.50 13.41
C LEU A 54 10.54 6.83 14.92
N ILE A 55 11.60 6.42 15.60
CA ILE A 55 11.73 6.65 17.03
C ILE A 55 12.03 8.12 17.33
N THR A 56 12.83 8.80 16.49
CA THR A 56 13.10 10.23 16.64
C THR A 56 11.81 11.05 16.52
N PHE A 57 10.93 10.67 15.59
CA PHE A 57 9.63 11.31 15.43
C PHE A 57 8.72 11.09 16.65
N LEU A 58 8.63 9.86 17.16
CA LEU A 58 7.77 9.53 18.30
C LEU A 58 8.31 10.07 19.63
N TYR A 59 9.64 10.13 19.78
CA TYR A 59 10.34 10.53 21.00
C TYR A 59 11.45 11.54 20.68
N PRO A 60 11.12 12.78 20.29
CA PRO A 60 12.11 13.80 19.93
C PRO A 60 13.02 14.19 21.12
N LYS A 61 12.54 13.98 22.36
CA LYS A 61 13.29 14.18 23.60
C LYS A 61 14.14 12.97 24.00
N LYS A 62 14.11 11.88 23.22
CA LYS A 62 14.89 10.64 23.41
C LYS A 62 14.55 9.89 24.69
N ASP A 63 13.31 10.04 25.14
CA ASP A 63 12.69 9.37 26.28
C ASP A 63 11.86 8.14 25.86
N TYR A 64 12.27 7.46 24.78
CA TYR A 64 11.62 6.23 24.33
C TYR A 64 11.79 5.09 25.35
N PRO A 65 10.84 4.15 25.41
CA PRO A 65 10.96 2.99 26.28
C PRO A 65 12.20 2.16 25.93
N LYS A 66 12.85 1.58 26.95
CA LYS A 66 14.07 0.77 26.75
C LYS A 66 13.80 -0.73 26.72
N ALA A 67 12.67 -1.15 27.28
CA ALA A 67 12.30 -2.55 27.41
C ALA A 67 11.61 -3.06 26.14
N ALA A 68 12.05 -4.23 25.65
CA ALA A 68 11.47 -4.86 24.46
C ALA A 68 9.98 -5.22 24.62
N SER A 69 9.49 -5.39 25.85
CA SER A 69 8.08 -5.67 26.15
C SER A 69 7.19 -4.44 26.21
N THR A 70 7.76 -3.23 26.12
CA THR A 70 6.99 -1.98 26.20
C THR A 70 6.73 -1.48 24.77
N PRO A 71 5.48 -1.16 24.39
CA PRO A 71 5.24 -0.55 23.08
C PRO A 71 5.78 0.88 23.02
N LEU A 72 6.10 1.33 21.80
CA LEU A 72 6.19 2.75 21.50
C LEU A 72 4.80 3.38 21.63
N VAL A 73 4.74 4.68 21.91
CA VAL A 73 3.49 5.43 22.04
C VAL A 73 3.41 6.50 20.96
N TRP A 74 2.29 6.54 20.25
CA TRP A 74 1.97 7.58 19.28
C TRP A 74 0.59 8.17 19.62
N GLY A 75 0.58 9.34 20.26
CA GLY A 75 -0.65 9.88 20.84
C GLY A 75 -1.25 8.92 21.88
N LYS A 76 -2.44 8.39 21.62
CA LYS A 76 -3.11 7.39 22.46
C LYS A 76 -2.87 5.94 21.99
N GLN A 77 -2.21 5.76 20.85
CA GLN A 77 -2.01 4.46 20.24
C GLN A 77 -0.72 3.81 20.73
N LYS A 78 -0.74 2.48 20.79
CA LYS A 78 0.44 1.64 21.10
C LYS A 78 1.00 1.08 19.80
N VAL A 79 2.31 1.17 19.62
CA VAL A 79 3.01 0.75 18.40
C VAL A 79 4.09 -0.26 18.75
N TRP A 80 4.02 -1.44 18.14
CA TRP A 80 5.07 -2.47 18.20
C TRP A 80 5.75 -2.58 16.84
N LEU A 81 7.08 -2.48 16.84
CA LEU A 81 7.89 -2.64 15.64
C LEU A 81 8.66 -3.97 15.71
N LYS A 82 8.52 -4.78 14.67
CA LYS A 82 9.21 -6.06 14.55
C LYS A 82 9.85 -6.20 13.17
N ARG A 83 11.12 -6.61 13.13
CA ARG A 83 11.76 -7.00 11.87
C ARG A 83 11.20 -8.34 11.38
N ASN A 84 10.90 -8.42 10.09
CA ASN A 84 10.45 -9.62 9.41
C ASN A 84 11.63 -10.25 8.67
N ILE A 85 11.86 -11.55 8.90
CA ILE A 85 13.10 -12.22 8.48
C ILE A 85 12.87 -12.89 7.14
N GLU A 86 13.55 -12.47 6.07
CA GLU A 86 13.37 -13.13 4.77
C GLU A 86 13.68 -14.63 4.86
N LYS A 87 12.83 -15.46 4.22
CA LYS A 87 12.98 -16.93 4.13
C LYS A 87 12.89 -17.72 5.45
N ASP A 88 12.57 -17.09 6.59
CA ASP A 88 12.12 -17.83 7.77
C ASP A 88 10.68 -18.34 7.56
N ALA A 89 10.41 -19.59 7.95
CA ALA A 89 9.10 -20.22 7.73
C ALA A 89 7.94 -19.52 8.47
N ARG A 90 8.24 -18.73 9.50
CA ARG A 90 7.25 -17.99 10.31
C ARG A 90 7.12 -16.52 9.88
N SER A 91 7.83 -16.11 8.83
CA SER A 91 7.80 -14.73 8.37
C SER A 91 6.52 -14.41 7.62
N PHE A 92 6.09 -13.17 7.79
CA PHE A 92 4.98 -12.63 7.03
C PHE A 92 5.43 -12.46 5.58
N ARG A 93 4.63 -12.97 4.66
CA ARG A 93 4.91 -12.89 3.23
C ARG A 93 3.63 -12.83 2.43
N LEU A 94 3.71 -12.10 1.33
CA LEU A 94 2.61 -11.90 0.40
C LEU A 94 3.04 -12.42 -0.98
N ARG A 95 2.05 -12.81 -1.79
CA ARG A 95 2.27 -13.18 -3.17
C ARG A 95 1.07 -12.75 -3.98
N VAL A 96 1.33 -12.25 -5.18
CA VAL A 96 0.31 -11.83 -6.14
C VAL A 96 0.52 -12.67 -7.39
N ASP A 97 -0.55 -13.28 -7.90
CA ASP A 97 -0.49 -14.15 -9.09
C ASP A 97 0.63 -15.22 -8.97
N SER A 98 1.42 -15.39 -10.02
CA SER A 98 2.60 -16.26 -10.06
C SER A 98 3.91 -15.55 -9.70
N SER A 99 3.88 -14.33 -9.12
CA SER A 99 5.07 -13.54 -8.79
C SER A 99 5.99 -14.24 -7.78
N ASP A 100 7.15 -13.65 -7.52
CA ASP A 100 7.95 -14.03 -6.34
C ASP A 100 7.24 -13.66 -5.04
N TRP A 101 7.67 -14.30 -3.94
CA TRP A 101 7.22 -13.97 -2.61
C TRP A 101 7.77 -12.60 -2.19
N TYR A 102 6.88 -11.74 -1.73
CA TYR A 102 7.21 -10.47 -1.11
C TYR A 102 7.33 -10.63 0.41
N TYR A 103 8.49 -10.26 0.95
CA TYR A 103 8.75 -10.18 2.39
C TYR A 103 9.01 -8.71 2.72
N PRO A 104 8.07 -7.98 3.35
CA PRO A 104 8.37 -6.63 3.85
C PRO A 104 9.45 -6.73 4.94
N ASP A 105 10.29 -5.71 5.10
CA ASP A 105 11.38 -5.73 6.10
C ASP A 105 10.84 -5.61 7.54
N PHE A 106 9.73 -4.88 7.74
CA PHE A 106 9.16 -4.62 9.05
C PHE A 106 7.67 -4.89 9.11
N VAL A 107 7.24 -5.39 10.28
CA VAL A 107 5.85 -5.42 10.73
C VAL A 107 5.68 -4.36 11.82
N ILE A 108 4.62 -3.56 11.71
CA ILE A 108 4.28 -2.47 12.61
C ILE A 108 2.87 -2.73 13.11
N TRP A 109 2.73 -3.23 14.33
CA TRP A 109 1.41 -3.44 14.93
C TRP A 109 1.00 -2.16 15.66
N ILE A 110 -0.15 -1.61 15.30
CA ILE A 110 -0.72 -0.41 15.93
C ILE A 110 -2.02 -0.81 16.60
N VAL A 111 -2.15 -0.51 17.89
CA VAL A 111 -3.37 -0.76 18.67
C VAL A 111 -3.95 0.56 19.12
N ASP A 112 -5.17 0.81 18.68
CA ASP A 112 -6.02 1.93 19.08
C ASP A 112 -7.17 1.38 19.91
N GLU A 113 -7.04 1.47 21.24
CA GLU A 113 -8.05 0.96 22.18
C GLU A 113 -9.32 1.83 22.18
N GLU A 114 -9.18 3.14 21.91
CA GLU A 114 -10.30 4.09 21.88
C GLU A 114 -11.26 3.76 20.74
N ASN A 115 -10.70 3.51 19.55
CA ASN A 115 -11.48 3.13 18.37
C ASN A 115 -11.64 1.62 18.20
N ARG A 116 -11.14 0.81 19.14
CA ARG A 116 -11.10 -0.67 19.08
C ARG A 116 -10.62 -1.17 17.71
N THR A 117 -9.51 -0.61 17.26
CA THR A 117 -8.90 -0.94 15.97
C THR A 117 -7.49 -1.46 16.18
N GLN A 118 -7.18 -2.57 15.52
CA GLN A 118 -5.81 -3.05 15.39
C GLN A 118 -5.39 -3.01 13.93
N THR A 119 -4.26 -2.39 13.66
CA THR A 119 -3.63 -2.43 12.35
C THR A 119 -2.38 -3.32 12.42
N PHE A 120 -2.38 -4.39 11.65
CA PHE A 120 -1.16 -5.07 11.24
C PHE A 120 -0.56 -4.34 10.04
N GLY A 121 0.30 -3.37 10.34
CA GLY A 121 1.06 -2.60 9.36
C GLY A 121 2.31 -3.34 8.90
N PHE A 122 2.79 -3.06 7.70
CA PHE A 122 4.12 -3.47 7.27
C PHE A 122 4.79 -2.40 6.40
N ALA A 123 6.12 -2.31 6.50
CA ALA A 123 6.93 -1.33 5.80
C ALA A 123 8.17 -1.99 5.16
N ASP A 124 8.53 -1.52 3.96
CA ASP A 124 9.74 -1.92 3.24
C ASP A 124 10.53 -0.66 2.83
N PRO A 125 11.54 -0.24 3.62
CA PRO A 125 12.41 0.89 3.31
C PRO A 125 13.44 0.63 2.23
N LYS A 126 13.38 -0.50 1.52
CA LYS A 126 14.17 -0.75 0.30
C LYS A 126 13.27 -0.84 -0.93
N GLY A 127 11.98 -0.52 -0.78
CA GLY A 127 10.86 -1.11 -1.53
C GLY A 127 11.02 -1.17 -3.06
N LEU A 128 11.70 -0.19 -3.67
CA LEU A 128 11.84 -0.07 -5.13
C LEU A 128 13.30 -0.10 -5.65
N ALA A 129 14.29 -0.27 -4.77
CA ALA A 129 15.72 -0.07 -5.06
C ALA A 129 16.31 -0.99 -6.16
N LEU A 130 15.67 -2.13 -6.44
CA LEU A 130 16.14 -3.13 -7.41
C LEU A 130 15.24 -3.25 -8.65
N GLY A 131 14.45 -2.22 -8.93
CA GLY A 131 13.66 -2.13 -10.16
C GLY A 131 12.21 -2.47 -9.90
N ALA A 132 11.40 -1.42 -9.78
CA ALA A 132 9.96 -1.50 -10.03
C ALA A 132 9.73 -1.72 -11.52
N HIS A 133 10.21 -2.80 -12.13
CA HIS A 133 10.24 -2.96 -13.58
C HIS A 133 8.84 -2.81 -14.20
N ALA A 134 7.81 -3.24 -13.49
CA ALA A 134 6.41 -3.11 -13.90
C ALA A 134 5.70 -1.84 -13.40
N GLY A 135 6.40 -0.92 -12.74
CA GLY A 135 5.82 0.34 -12.24
C GLY A 135 4.66 0.09 -11.28
N TRP A 136 3.47 0.61 -11.59
CA TRP A 136 2.26 0.37 -10.80
C TRP A 136 1.85 -1.11 -10.70
N GLY A 137 2.24 -1.93 -11.68
CA GLY A 137 1.96 -3.37 -11.69
C GLY A 137 2.98 -4.23 -10.94
N GLU A 138 4.01 -3.61 -10.34
CA GLU A 138 5.05 -4.33 -9.60
C GLU A 138 4.45 -5.11 -8.42
N TYR A 139 4.80 -6.38 -8.25
CA TYR A 139 4.12 -7.25 -7.27
C TYR A 139 4.26 -6.72 -5.83
N LYS A 140 5.36 -6.04 -5.51
CA LYS A 140 5.55 -5.36 -4.22
C LYS A 140 4.59 -4.19 -4.03
N VAL A 141 4.38 -3.38 -5.07
CA VAL A 141 3.45 -2.25 -5.07
C VAL A 141 2.01 -2.77 -4.94
N VAL A 142 1.65 -3.78 -5.70
CA VAL A 142 0.33 -4.41 -5.63
C VAL A 142 0.08 -5.03 -4.25
N SER A 143 1.13 -5.59 -3.63
CA SER A 143 1.08 -6.16 -2.29
C SER A 143 0.88 -5.12 -1.18
N THR A 144 1.23 -3.84 -1.38
CA THR A 144 0.89 -2.76 -0.44
C THR A 144 -0.45 -2.10 -0.72
N GLN A 145 -0.98 -2.26 -1.94
CA GLN A 145 -2.22 -1.63 -2.40
C GLN A 145 -3.44 -2.53 -2.18
N ILE A 146 -3.70 -3.50 -3.05
CA ILE A 146 -4.98 -4.22 -3.09
C ILE A 146 -5.03 -5.41 -2.13
N VAL A 147 -3.91 -6.12 -1.97
CA VAL A 147 -3.82 -7.34 -1.15
C VAL A 147 -4.16 -7.09 0.33
N PRO A 148 -3.72 -5.99 0.96
CA PRO A 148 -4.05 -5.72 2.35
C PRO A 148 -5.55 -5.53 2.58
N HIS A 149 -6.27 -4.95 1.61
CA HIS A 149 -7.73 -4.82 1.68
C HIS A 149 -8.43 -6.17 1.57
N PHE A 150 -8.00 -7.02 0.62
CA PHE A 150 -8.51 -8.39 0.47
C PHE A 150 -8.35 -9.18 1.77
N LEU A 151 -7.15 -9.20 2.34
CA LEU A 151 -6.88 -9.94 3.57
C LEU A 151 -7.66 -9.39 4.79
N SER A 152 -7.83 -8.06 4.87
CA SER A 152 -8.62 -7.44 5.93
C SER A 152 -10.09 -7.89 5.86
N GLU A 153 -10.65 -8.01 4.64
CA GLU A 153 -12.03 -8.49 4.43
C GLU A 153 -12.19 -9.98 4.77
N GLU A 154 -11.23 -10.83 4.39
CA GLU A 154 -11.25 -12.27 4.69
C GLU A 154 -11.12 -12.56 6.19
N ILE A 155 -10.37 -11.74 6.94
CA ILE A 155 -10.27 -11.86 8.41
C ILE A 155 -11.56 -11.38 9.07
N GLY A 156 -12.13 -10.28 8.59
CA GLY A 156 -13.32 -9.69 9.17
C GLY A 156 -13.10 -9.11 10.58
N PRO A 157 -14.19 -8.77 11.30
CA PRO A 157 -14.09 -8.30 12.67
C PRO A 157 -13.64 -9.43 13.60
N VAL A 158 -12.81 -9.07 14.59
CA VAL A 158 -12.31 -10.02 15.61
C VAL A 158 -12.91 -9.68 16.97
N THR A 159 -13.08 -10.67 17.83
CA THR A 159 -13.54 -10.44 19.21
C THR A 159 -12.37 -10.53 20.18
N ILE A 160 -12.17 -9.47 20.96
CA ILE A 160 -11.15 -9.40 22.01
C ILE A 160 -11.85 -8.95 23.28
N ASP A 161 -11.71 -9.73 24.36
CA ASP A 161 -12.36 -9.51 25.65
C ASP A 161 -13.88 -9.28 25.54
N GLY A 162 -14.53 -10.05 24.66
CA GLY A 162 -15.98 -9.99 24.43
C GLY A 162 -16.45 -8.75 23.65
N GLN A 163 -15.54 -7.90 23.16
CA GLN A 163 -15.87 -6.72 22.36
C GLN A 163 -15.50 -6.95 20.89
N PRO A 164 -16.26 -6.40 19.93
CA PRO A 164 -15.87 -6.41 18.53
C PRO A 164 -14.76 -5.38 18.30
N TRP A 165 -13.73 -5.81 17.57
CA TRP A 165 -12.61 -5.00 17.13
C TRP A 165 -12.50 -5.04 15.61
N THR A 166 -12.11 -3.89 15.06
CA THR A 166 -11.75 -3.81 13.64
C THR A 166 -10.30 -4.27 13.49
N PHE A 167 -10.07 -5.24 12.61
CA PHE A 167 -8.72 -5.64 12.21
C PHE A 167 -8.42 -5.13 10.81
N ARG A 168 -7.26 -4.50 10.64
CA ARG A 168 -6.80 -3.95 9.36
C ARG A 168 -5.41 -4.46 9.05
N ILE A 169 -5.12 -4.71 7.78
CA ILE A 169 -3.77 -4.91 7.28
C ILE A 169 -3.44 -3.75 6.35
N ARG A 170 -2.30 -3.08 6.52
CA ARG A 170 -1.88 -1.98 5.65
C ARG A 170 -0.40 -2.03 5.36
N GLY A 171 -0.04 -1.73 4.12
CA GLY A 171 1.34 -1.71 3.67
C GLY A 171 1.77 -0.31 3.24
N VAL A 172 3.07 -0.04 3.36
CA VAL A 172 3.71 1.14 2.78
C VAL A 172 5.09 0.77 2.25
N LEU A 173 5.39 1.20 1.02
CA LEU A 173 6.75 1.14 0.48
C LEU A 173 7.43 2.47 0.76
N ILE A 174 8.68 2.43 1.21
CA ILE A 174 9.49 3.62 1.37
C ILE A 174 10.66 3.48 0.40
N SER A 175 10.60 4.27 -0.68
CA SER A 175 11.60 4.28 -1.74
C SER A 175 12.88 4.96 -1.27
N THR A 176 14.01 4.33 -1.59
CA THR A 176 15.35 4.91 -1.42
C THR A 176 15.85 5.59 -2.68
N SER A 177 15.20 5.35 -3.83
CA SER A 177 15.37 6.17 -5.03
C SER A 177 14.69 7.52 -4.82
N SER A 178 15.30 8.60 -5.35
CA SER A 178 14.70 9.93 -5.26
C SER A 178 13.39 10.03 -6.04
N PHE A 179 12.55 10.98 -5.65
CA PHE A 179 11.29 11.26 -6.34
C PHE A 179 11.54 11.61 -7.81
N GLU A 180 12.50 12.48 -8.08
CA GLU A 180 12.89 12.90 -9.44
C GLU A 180 13.32 11.70 -10.29
N GLY A 181 13.99 10.72 -9.67
CA GLY A 181 14.42 9.51 -10.37
C GLY A 181 13.28 8.55 -10.73
N LEU A 182 12.15 8.59 -10.01
CA LEU A 182 11.03 7.67 -10.22
C LEU A 182 9.86 8.30 -10.99
N CYS A 183 9.55 9.59 -10.77
CA CYS A 183 8.35 10.23 -11.32
C CYS A 183 8.37 10.37 -12.85
N GLU A 184 9.55 10.45 -13.46
CA GLU A 184 9.69 10.56 -14.93
C GLU A 184 9.67 9.19 -15.64
N GLN A 185 9.71 8.08 -14.89
CA GLN A 185 9.74 6.76 -15.50
C GLN A 185 8.37 6.44 -16.12
N ARG A 186 8.35 6.09 -17.41
CA ARG A 186 7.12 5.81 -18.19
C ARG A 186 6.10 4.91 -17.49
N LYS A 187 6.57 3.94 -16.72
CA LYS A 187 5.79 2.95 -15.98
C LYS A 187 5.06 3.48 -14.73
N PHE A 188 5.38 4.69 -14.29
CA PHE A 188 4.69 5.39 -13.21
C PHE A 188 3.84 6.55 -13.71
N LEU A 189 3.88 6.86 -15.01
CA LEU A 189 3.06 7.94 -15.54
C LEU A 189 1.58 7.60 -15.42
N VAL A 190 0.79 8.62 -15.15
CA VAL A 190 -0.67 8.54 -15.02
C VAL A 190 -1.32 9.41 -16.09
N ARG A 191 -2.61 9.21 -16.36
CA ARG A 191 -3.30 9.96 -17.41
C ARG A 191 -4.53 10.67 -16.90
N ASP A 192 -4.76 11.85 -17.42
CA ASP A 192 -5.93 12.67 -17.08
C ASP A 192 -7.16 12.29 -17.93
N SER A 193 -8.22 13.08 -17.79
CA SER A 193 -9.47 12.91 -18.56
C SER A 193 -9.28 13.09 -20.06
N ASP A 194 -8.25 13.80 -20.51
CA ASP A 194 -7.96 14.08 -21.92
C ASP A 194 -6.97 13.06 -22.51
N ASP A 195 -6.67 11.98 -21.78
CA ASP A 195 -5.67 10.94 -22.08
C ASP A 195 -4.24 11.50 -22.19
N VAL A 196 -3.99 12.71 -21.68
CA VAL A 196 -2.65 13.30 -21.59
C VAL A 196 -1.92 12.64 -20.43
N THR A 197 -0.66 12.28 -20.67
CA THR A 197 0.17 11.55 -19.73
C THR A 197 1.00 12.53 -18.90
N HIS A 198 0.98 12.34 -17.58
CA HIS A 198 1.64 13.21 -16.60
C HIS A 198 2.53 12.40 -15.65
N PRO A 199 3.68 12.96 -15.22
CA PRO A 199 4.42 12.41 -14.09
C PRO A 199 3.60 12.59 -12.80
N PRO A 200 3.52 11.57 -11.93
CA PRO A 200 2.82 11.70 -10.66
C PRO A 200 3.57 12.62 -9.68
N THR A 201 2.84 13.32 -8.82
CA THR A 201 3.40 14.09 -7.69
C THR A 201 3.77 13.18 -6.51
N LYS A 202 4.49 13.72 -5.52
CA LYS A 202 4.80 12.97 -4.28
C LYS A 202 3.52 12.56 -3.54
N GLU A 203 2.53 13.43 -3.50
CA GLU A 203 1.23 13.18 -2.87
C GLU A 203 0.49 12.04 -3.57
N GLN A 204 0.61 11.96 -4.90
CA GLN A 204 0.02 10.88 -5.70
C GLN A 204 0.76 9.55 -5.47
N PHE A 205 2.09 9.55 -5.35
CA PHE A 205 2.80 8.36 -4.86
C PHE A 205 2.33 7.95 -3.46
N ALA A 206 2.13 8.90 -2.55
CA ALA A 206 1.65 8.63 -1.21
C ALA A 206 0.23 8.04 -1.20
N GLN A 207 -0.68 8.55 -2.05
CA GLN A 207 -2.01 7.95 -2.27
C GLN A 207 -1.90 6.51 -2.78
N ALA A 208 -0.89 6.21 -3.59
CA ALA A 208 -0.57 4.87 -4.06
C ALA A 208 0.28 4.04 -3.07
N ARG A 209 0.41 4.50 -1.81
CA ARG A 209 1.15 3.86 -0.69
C ARG A 209 2.65 3.73 -0.90
N ILE A 210 3.23 4.66 -1.65
CA ILE A 210 4.68 4.77 -1.87
C ILE A 210 5.13 6.12 -1.32
N LEU A 211 6.05 6.10 -0.36
CA LEU A 211 6.73 7.27 0.17
C LEU A 211 8.19 7.27 -0.24
N PHE A 212 8.87 8.38 -0.02
CA PHE A 212 10.30 8.54 -0.27
C PHE A 212 11.01 8.68 1.07
N GLN A 213 12.17 8.03 1.23
CA GLN A 213 12.97 8.16 2.44
C GLN A 213 13.63 9.54 2.46
N GLU A 214 12.94 10.53 3.00
CA GLU A 214 13.39 11.92 3.06
C GLU A 214 14.54 12.12 4.06
N GLN A 215 15.20 13.27 4.02
CA GLN A 215 16.36 13.52 4.89
C GLN A 215 16.00 13.54 6.38
N ARG A 216 14.89 14.17 6.74
CA ARG A 216 14.46 14.34 8.13
C ARG A 216 13.26 13.46 8.45
N ALA A 217 13.13 13.07 9.72
CA ALA A 217 12.06 12.18 10.17
C ALA A 217 10.68 12.81 9.99
N GLU A 218 10.54 14.10 10.27
CA GLU A 218 9.30 14.85 10.16
C GLU A 218 8.75 14.96 8.73
N ASP A 219 9.59 14.72 7.71
CA ASP A 219 9.23 14.90 6.31
C ASP A 219 8.49 13.67 5.71
N TYR A 220 8.51 12.50 6.38
CA TYR A 220 7.87 11.29 5.84
C TYR A 220 7.31 10.31 6.87
N ILE A 221 7.84 10.26 8.10
CA ILE A 221 7.31 9.37 9.15
C ILE A 221 5.84 9.67 9.51
N PRO A 222 5.38 10.93 9.59
CA PRO A 222 3.95 11.20 9.78
C PRO A 222 3.09 10.52 8.72
N ASP A 223 3.50 10.57 7.46
CA ASP A 223 2.79 9.93 6.35
C ASP A 223 2.87 8.41 6.41
N VAL A 224 4.00 7.82 6.84
CA VAL A 224 4.09 6.37 7.10
C VAL A 224 3.00 5.95 8.08
N LEU A 225 2.92 6.62 9.23
CA LEU A 225 1.97 6.26 10.28
C LEU A 225 0.52 6.52 9.87
N ARG A 226 0.28 7.64 9.15
CA ARG A 226 -1.02 7.97 8.55
C ARG A 226 -1.47 6.90 7.57
N LEU A 227 -0.63 6.52 6.60
CA LEU A 227 -0.98 5.49 5.62
C LEU A 227 -1.23 4.11 6.25
N LEU A 228 -0.61 3.81 7.40
CA LEU A 228 -0.90 2.57 8.12
C LEU A 228 -2.24 2.61 8.88
N THR A 229 -2.75 3.78 9.24
CA THR A 229 -3.95 3.92 10.08
C THR A 229 -5.18 4.44 9.35
N GLU A 230 -5.00 5.11 8.23
CA GLU A 230 -6.02 5.78 7.45
C GLU A 230 -6.09 5.23 6.02
N ASP A 231 -7.29 5.29 5.44
CA ASP A 231 -7.55 4.99 4.04
C ASP A 231 -7.86 6.31 3.31
N GLY A 232 -7.25 6.52 2.14
CA GLY A 232 -7.56 7.62 1.24
C GLY A 232 -8.64 7.28 0.21
N GLU A 233 -8.91 8.21 -0.71
CA GLU A 233 -9.92 7.97 -1.77
C GLU A 233 -9.53 6.78 -2.66
N LEU A 234 -8.24 6.64 -3.02
CA LEU A 234 -7.77 5.53 -3.86
C LEU A 234 -7.88 4.18 -3.12
N ASP A 235 -7.69 4.17 -1.81
CA ASP A 235 -7.86 2.96 -1.00
C ASP A 235 -9.31 2.47 -1.01
N GLU A 236 -10.30 3.35 -1.01
CA GLU A 236 -11.70 2.92 -1.11
C GLU A 236 -12.01 2.31 -2.49
N VAL A 237 -11.39 2.80 -3.56
CA VAL A 237 -11.47 2.17 -4.90
C VAL A 237 -10.78 0.80 -4.89
N LEU A 238 -9.57 0.71 -4.35
CA LEU A 238 -8.80 -0.53 -4.26
C LEU A 238 -9.50 -1.58 -3.38
N LYS A 239 -10.12 -1.16 -2.29
CA LYS A 239 -10.92 -2.01 -1.40
C LYS A 239 -12.16 -2.57 -2.09
N LEU A 240 -12.85 -1.78 -2.90
CA LEU A 240 -13.91 -2.32 -3.75
C LEU A 240 -13.35 -3.29 -4.80
N GLY A 241 -12.20 -2.95 -5.39
CA GLY A 241 -11.49 -3.82 -6.33
C GLY A 241 -11.05 -5.15 -5.73
N ALA A 242 -10.65 -5.15 -4.45
CA ALA A 242 -10.18 -6.32 -3.72
C ALA A 242 -11.23 -7.43 -3.62
N ARG A 243 -12.52 -7.10 -3.73
CA ARG A 243 -13.61 -8.09 -3.81
C ARG A 243 -13.54 -8.98 -5.04
N PHE A 244 -12.86 -8.55 -6.10
CA PHE A 244 -12.62 -9.34 -7.30
C PHE A 244 -11.31 -10.13 -7.22
N PHE A 245 -10.46 -9.87 -6.22
CA PHE A 245 -9.20 -10.56 -6.07
C PHE A 245 -9.43 -12.05 -5.79
N GLY A 246 -9.02 -12.91 -6.72
CA GLY A 246 -9.24 -14.36 -6.64
C GLY A 246 -10.71 -14.81 -6.75
N LYS A 247 -11.64 -13.90 -7.05
CA LYS A 247 -13.09 -14.16 -7.14
C LYS A 247 -13.63 -13.73 -8.50
N SER A 248 -14.74 -14.36 -8.93
CA SER A 248 -15.44 -13.90 -10.14
C SER A 248 -16.12 -12.55 -9.87
N ALA A 249 -16.14 -11.69 -10.89
CA ALA A 249 -16.89 -10.44 -10.83
C ALA A 249 -18.39 -10.71 -10.53
N PRO A 250 -19.06 -9.86 -9.74
CA PRO A 250 -20.43 -10.08 -9.30
C PRO A 250 -21.39 -10.10 -10.49
N ALA A 251 -22.46 -10.89 -10.35
CA ALA A 251 -23.50 -11.00 -11.36
C ALA A 251 -24.32 -9.72 -11.51
N LYS A 252 -24.34 -8.85 -10.49
CA LYS A 252 -25.03 -7.55 -10.50
C LYS A 252 -24.16 -6.51 -9.82
N CYS A 253 -23.98 -5.38 -10.49
CA CYS A 253 -23.29 -4.22 -9.93
C CYS A 253 -24.32 -3.27 -9.28
N THR A 254 -23.89 -2.60 -8.22
CA THR A 254 -24.68 -1.68 -7.40
C THR A 254 -24.27 -0.22 -7.60
N SER A 255 -23.12 0.03 -8.23
CA SER A 255 -22.61 1.36 -8.54
C SER A 255 -21.85 1.38 -9.88
N GLU A 256 -21.66 2.58 -10.43
CA GLU A 256 -20.84 2.79 -11.63
C GLU A 256 -19.41 2.31 -11.40
N LEU A 257 -18.83 2.66 -10.25
CA LEU A 257 -17.48 2.27 -9.87
C LEU A 257 -17.34 0.75 -9.86
N GLU A 258 -18.28 0.04 -9.24
CA GLU A 258 -18.28 -1.43 -9.21
C GLU A 258 -18.40 -2.04 -10.62
N ALA A 259 -19.22 -1.43 -11.49
CA ALA A 259 -19.35 -1.85 -12.87
C ALA A 259 -18.06 -1.65 -13.67
N ASP A 260 -17.37 -0.50 -13.52
CA ASP A 260 -16.09 -0.25 -14.19
C ASP A 260 -15.01 -1.23 -13.72
N LEU A 261 -14.88 -1.43 -12.40
CA LEU A 261 -13.90 -2.37 -11.84
C LEU A 261 -14.18 -3.82 -12.30
N ALA A 262 -15.44 -4.25 -12.35
CA ALA A 262 -15.81 -5.56 -12.89
C ALA A 262 -15.42 -5.73 -14.37
N LEU A 263 -15.57 -4.68 -15.19
CA LEU A 263 -15.12 -4.69 -16.58
C LEU A 263 -13.60 -4.74 -16.71
N ARG A 264 -12.87 -4.00 -15.87
CA ARG A 264 -11.40 -4.04 -15.82
C ARG A 264 -10.90 -5.43 -15.42
N HIS A 265 -11.48 -6.01 -14.37
CA HIS A 265 -11.12 -7.35 -13.89
C HIS A 265 -11.26 -8.41 -14.99
N ARG A 266 -12.35 -8.36 -15.78
CA ARG A 266 -12.56 -9.29 -16.91
C ARG A 266 -11.57 -9.12 -18.06
N LYS A 267 -10.95 -7.95 -18.20
CA LYS A 267 -9.96 -7.65 -19.25
C LYS A 267 -8.52 -7.85 -18.78
N ALA A 268 -8.28 -7.79 -17.47
CA ALA A 268 -6.97 -7.97 -16.88
C ALA A 268 -6.50 -9.41 -17.05
N ARG A 269 -5.20 -9.60 -17.30
CA ARG A 269 -4.60 -10.93 -17.42
C ARG A 269 -4.12 -11.46 -16.07
N THR A 270 -3.78 -10.54 -15.18
CA THR A 270 -3.20 -10.78 -13.85
C THR A 270 -3.81 -9.79 -12.85
N ALA A 271 -3.72 -10.09 -11.56
CA ALA A 271 -4.10 -9.13 -10.53
C ALA A 271 -3.18 -7.91 -10.50
N SER A 272 -1.92 -8.08 -10.88
CA SER A 272 -1.00 -6.96 -11.14
C SER A 272 -1.53 -6.00 -12.23
N ASP A 273 -1.93 -6.52 -13.38
CA ASP A 273 -2.48 -5.70 -14.48
C ASP A 273 -3.77 -4.99 -14.05
N PHE A 274 -4.63 -5.72 -13.32
CA PHE A 274 -5.88 -5.18 -12.80
C PHE A 274 -5.61 -3.99 -11.88
N THR A 275 -4.72 -4.17 -10.90
CA THR A 275 -4.40 -3.15 -9.89
C THR A 275 -3.71 -1.94 -10.52
N ALA A 276 -2.74 -2.15 -11.41
CA ALA A 276 -2.08 -1.08 -12.15
C ALA A 276 -3.10 -0.23 -12.92
N SER A 277 -4.05 -0.87 -13.60
CA SER A 277 -5.09 -0.16 -14.36
C SER A 277 -6.02 0.67 -13.47
N ILE A 278 -6.20 0.30 -12.20
CA ILE A 278 -6.95 1.13 -11.24
C ILE A 278 -6.12 2.37 -10.93
N VAL A 279 -4.87 2.21 -10.51
CA VAL A 279 -4.00 3.33 -10.15
C VAL A 279 -3.85 4.32 -11.32
N GLU A 280 -3.58 3.84 -12.53
CA GLU A 280 -3.42 4.69 -13.72
C GLU A 280 -4.63 5.58 -14.03
N ASP A 281 -5.85 5.11 -13.76
CA ASP A 281 -7.09 5.81 -14.12
C ASP A 281 -7.77 6.50 -12.94
N TYR A 282 -7.45 6.08 -11.71
CA TYR A 282 -8.02 6.58 -10.46
C TYR A 282 -7.05 7.38 -9.60
N LEU A 283 -5.82 7.63 -10.02
CA LEU A 283 -4.91 8.45 -9.19
C LEU A 283 -5.15 9.96 -9.37
N LEU A 284 -5.57 10.41 -10.55
CA LEU A 284 -5.74 11.83 -10.82
C LEU A 284 -7.16 12.32 -10.47
N PRO A 285 -7.28 13.48 -9.76
CA PRO A 285 -8.55 14.13 -9.53
C PRO A 285 -9.09 14.79 -10.81
N GLY A 286 -10.43 14.88 -10.89
CA GLY A 286 -11.11 15.66 -11.93
C GLY A 286 -11.20 17.13 -11.57
N SER A 287 -11.85 17.91 -12.44
CA SER A 287 -12.20 19.31 -12.17
C SER A 287 -13.14 19.47 -10.97
N ASP A 288 -13.84 18.40 -10.58
CA ASP A 288 -14.68 18.28 -9.39
C ASP A 288 -13.89 17.90 -8.12
N GLY A 289 -12.57 17.76 -8.20
CA GLY A 289 -11.69 17.36 -7.11
C GLY A 289 -11.72 15.87 -6.76
N ARG A 290 -12.60 15.07 -7.39
CA ARG A 290 -12.74 13.64 -7.11
C ARG A 290 -11.76 12.83 -7.95
N ILE A 291 -11.02 11.90 -7.33
CA ILE A 291 -10.15 10.99 -8.08
C ILE A 291 -10.92 10.15 -9.12
N GLY A 292 -10.26 9.67 -10.17
CA GLY A 292 -10.92 8.85 -11.20
C GLY A 292 -11.48 9.62 -12.38
N ALA A 293 -10.97 10.83 -12.65
CA ALA A 293 -11.42 11.66 -13.77
C ALA A 293 -11.36 10.90 -15.10
N ARG A 294 -10.22 10.25 -15.37
CA ARG A 294 -10.01 9.44 -16.57
C ARG A 294 -10.95 8.26 -16.63
N ALA A 295 -11.11 7.52 -15.53
CA ALA A 295 -12.03 6.38 -15.49
C ALA A 295 -13.46 6.80 -15.88
N ARG A 296 -13.97 7.88 -15.27
CA ARG A 296 -15.29 8.46 -15.57
C ARG A 296 -15.40 8.92 -17.02
N GLN A 297 -14.43 9.70 -17.51
CA GLN A 297 -14.46 10.20 -18.89
C GLN A 297 -14.42 9.06 -19.90
N LYS A 298 -13.57 8.05 -19.70
CA LYS A 298 -13.49 6.85 -20.54
C LYS A 298 -14.80 6.07 -20.56
N ARG A 299 -15.56 6.04 -19.46
CA ARG A 299 -16.90 5.41 -19.43
C ARG A 299 -17.90 6.25 -20.21
N LYS A 300 -17.91 7.56 -20.00
CA LYS A 300 -18.76 8.51 -20.73
C LYS A 300 -18.52 8.42 -22.24
N ASP A 301 -17.27 8.43 -22.70
CA ASP A 301 -16.90 8.30 -24.11
C ASP A 301 -17.25 6.95 -24.72
N GLN A 302 -17.22 5.88 -23.91
CA GLN A 302 -17.72 4.59 -24.36
C GLN A 302 -19.21 4.69 -24.59
N VAL A 303 -19.99 5.12 -23.59
CA VAL A 303 -21.45 5.25 -23.71
C VAL A 303 -21.83 6.14 -24.90
N TYR A 304 -21.20 7.29 -25.11
CA TYR A 304 -21.52 8.14 -26.26
C TYR A 304 -21.16 7.52 -27.59
N ARG A 305 -19.98 6.92 -27.74
CA ARG A 305 -19.63 6.19 -28.98
C ARG A 305 -20.64 5.10 -29.32
N LEU A 306 -21.29 4.55 -28.31
CA LEU A 306 -22.29 3.50 -28.47
C LEU A 306 -23.67 4.05 -28.83
N LEU A 307 -24.03 5.22 -28.30
CA LEU A 307 -25.27 5.92 -28.65
C LEU A 307 -25.20 6.54 -30.06
N ASP A 308 -24.03 7.08 -30.46
CA ASP A 308 -23.82 7.76 -31.74
C ASP A 308 -23.36 6.82 -32.88
N SER A 309 -23.18 5.52 -32.60
CA SER A 309 -22.75 4.56 -33.61
C SER A 309 -23.91 4.19 -34.55
N ASP A 310 -23.79 4.56 -35.83
CA ASP A 310 -24.61 4.01 -36.95
C ASP A 310 -24.00 2.74 -37.57
N ASP A 311 -22.90 2.23 -37.00
CA ASP A 311 -22.23 1.02 -37.45
C ASP A 311 -22.97 -0.24 -36.92
N ALA A 312 -23.63 -0.95 -37.82
CA ALA A 312 -24.39 -2.16 -37.51
C ALA A 312 -23.53 -3.28 -36.88
N GLN A 313 -22.22 -3.32 -37.15
CA GLN A 313 -21.31 -4.31 -36.59
C GLN A 313 -20.89 -3.92 -35.16
N ALA A 314 -20.71 -2.63 -34.90
CA ALA A 314 -20.54 -2.10 -33.55
C ALA A 314 -21.80 -2.31 -32.70
N ARG A 315 -23.00 -2.07 -33.25
CA ARG A 315 -24.29 -2.38 -32.59
C ARG A 315 -24.48 -3.88 -32.33
N SER A 316 -24.07 -4.77 -33.25
CA SER A 316 -24.17 -6.22 -33.05
C SER A 316 -23.20 -6.78 -31.99
N LEU A 317 -21.93 -6.34 -32.00
CA LEU A 317 -20.96 -6.67 -30.94
C LEU A 317 -21.40 -6.10 -29.59
N TRP A 318 -22.07 -4.95 -29.62
CA TRP A 318 -22.66 -4.27 -28.48
C TRP A 318 -23.87 -4.99 -27.90
N ASP A 319 -24.81 -5.44 -28.72
CA ASP A 319 -25.97 -6.23 -28.30
C ASP A 319 -25.50 -7.54 -27.65
N GLN A 320 -24.49 -8.20 -28.24
CA GLN A 320 -23.88 -9.37 -27.62
C GLN A 320 -23.17 -9.06 -26.30
N TRP A 321 -22.50 -7.93 -26.19
CA TRP A 321 -21.80 -7.53 -24.97
C TRP A 321 -22.78 -7.15 -23.86
N THR A 322 -23.85 -6.42 -24.17
CA THR A 322 -24.90 -6.02 -23.23
C THR A 322 -25.79 -7.20 -22.84
N GLU A 323 -26.08 -8.13 -23.74
CA GLU A 323 -26.76 -9.37 -23.42
C GLU A 323 -25.94 -10.24 -22.46
N LYS A 324 -24.62 -10.30 -22.62
CA LYS A 324 -23.74 -11.18 -21.83
C LYS A 324 -23.16 -10.54 -20.56
N SER A 325 -23.16 -9.22 -20.44
CA SER A 325 -22.45 -8.49 -19.37
C SER A 325 -23.37 -7.60 -18.52
N ALA A 326 -23.67 -8.05 -17.30
CA ALA A 326 -24.42 -7.26 -16.32
C ALA A 326 -23.80 -5.87 -15.98
N PRO A 327 -22.46 -5.71 -15.83
CA PRO A 327 -21.84 -4.39 -15.65
C PRO A 327 -22.19 -3.40 -16.76
N SER A 328 -22.24 -3.87 -18.00
CA SER A 328 -22.56 -3.06 -19.17
C SER A 328 -24.00 -2.57 -19.15
N ARG A 329 -24.95 -3.44 -18.74
CA ARG A 329 -26.36 -3.06 -18.56
C ARG A 329 -26.55 -1.99 -17.47
N PHE A 330 -25.83 -2.10 -16.36
CA PHE A 330 -25.91 -1.12 -15.28
C PHE A 330 -25.52 0.28 -15.75
N LEU A 331 -24.38 0.40 -16.46
CA LEU A 331 -23.90 1.69 -16.95
C LEU A 331 -24.92 2.36 -17.88
N LEU A 332 -25.60 1.61 -18.74
CA LEU A 332 -26.61 2.16 -19.64
C LEU A 332 -27.85 2.69 -18.92
N GLN A 333 -28.28 2.00 -17.87
CA GLN A 333 -29.44 2.43 -17.08
C GLN A 333 -29.17 3.71 -16.30
N ASN A 334 -27.90 3.95 -15.93
CA ASN A 334 -27.51 5.05 -15.05
C ASN A 334 -26.85 6.23 -15.79
N PHE A 335 -26.56 6.08 -17.09
CA PHE A 335 -26.13 7.15 -17.99
C PHE A 335 -27.09 7.30 -19.20
N PRO A 336 -28.40 7.51 -19.00
CA PRO A 336 -29.28 7.85 -20.11
C PRO A 336 -28.90 9.23 -20.66
N SER A 337 -28.96 9.38 -21.98
CA SER A 337 -28.72 10.65 -22.70
C SER A 337 -29.56 11.80 -22.13
N VAL A 338 -28.94 12.99 -21.98
CA VAL A 338 -29.66 14.28 -21.92
C VAL A 338 -29.99 14.72 -23.33
#